data_AF-A0A382MK55-F1
#
_entry.id   AF-A0A382MK55-F1
#
_cell.length_a   1.000
_cell.length_b   1.000
_cell.length_c   1.000
_cell.angle_alpha   90.00
_cell.angle_beta   90.00
_cell.angle_gamma   90.00
#
_symmetry.space_group_name_H-M   'P 1'
#
loop_
_entity.id
_entity.type
_entity.pdbx_description
1 polymer ?
#
loop_
_entity_poly.entity_id
_entity_poly.type
_entity_poly.pdbx_seq_one_letter_code
_entity_poly.pdbx_strand_id
1 'polypeptide(L)'
;MKRYHLHFLTHLSASLGLLGSLAAEIDFVQDVKPVLEFNCVSCHRADNAKGKLRLDEKAFAFKSKDIISPGDPDESSLYWMTTLPPDDDEIMPPIKNEDKDYPLRKPEQSILKEWIKEGAKWPDGVKLTPRKRLPKKISFVNDIQPILEINCLKCHRKEKADGKLRLDTFEHAFAKDDVIVPGDPVASDLWYLCTLPMDDEDRMPPEENDLL
;
A
#
# COMPACT_ATOMS: atom_id res chain seq x y z
N MET A 1 33.63 74.22 8.73
CA MET A 1 34.21 72.92 8.35
C MET A 1 33.06 71.94 8.11
N LYS A 2 32.95 71.42 6.88
CA LYS A 2 31.95 70.43 6.45
C LYS A 2 32.49 69.02 6.67
N ARG A 3 31.65 68.06 7.08
CA ARG A 3 31.89 66.63 6.83
C ARG A 3 30.60 65.99 6.31
N TYR A 4 30.76 65.29 5.19
CA TYR A 4 29.75 64.64 4.38
C TYR A 4 29.82 63.11 4.51
N HIS A 5 28.72 62.47 4.10
CA HIS A 5 28.59 61.08 3.59
C HIS A 5 28.65 59.95 4.64
N LEU A 6 27.91 58.84 4.55
CA LEU A 6 27.33 58.17 3.38
C LEU A 6 26.21 57.20 3.82
N HIS A 7 25.14 57.09 3.04
CA HIS A 7 24.09 56.06 3.20
C HIS A 7 24.62 54.68 2.78
N PHE A 8 24.33 53.64 3.56
CA PHE A 8 24.41 52.24 3.11
C PHE A 8 23.05 51.57 3.31
N LEU A 9 22.28 51.50 2.24
CA LEU A 9 21.10 50.64 2.12
C LEU A 9 21.58 49.25 1.70
N THR A 10 21.55 48.29 2.62
CA THR A 10 21.79 46.88 2.31
C THR A 10 20.49 46.24 1.86
N HIS A 11 20.34 45.98 0.56
CA HIS A 11 19.30 45.12 0.02
C HIS A 11 19.61 43.66 0.36
N LEU A 12 18.84 43.07 1.28
CA LEU A 12 18.85 41.65 1.55
C LEU A 12 17.99 40.95 0.49
N SER A 13 18.62 40.45 -0.57
CA SER A 13 17.95 39.59 -1.56
C SER A 13 17.82 38.18 -0.97
N ALA A 14 16.60 37.82 -0.55
CA ALA A 14 16.28 36.46 -0.16
C ALA A 14 16.04 35.63 -1.44
N SER A 15 17.02 34.81 -1.81
CA SER A 15 16.87 33.82 -2.87
C SER A 15 16.02 32.66 -2.33
N LEU A 16 14.75 32.62 -2.74
CA LEU A 16 13.83 31.53 -2.42
C LEU A 16 14.27 30.29 -3.23
N GLY A 17 15.03 29.39 -2.58
CA GLY A 17 15.40 28.11 -3.16
C GLY A 17 14.17 27.25 -3.41
N LEU A 18 13.95 26.88 -4.67
CA LEU A 18 12.91 25.94 -5.07
C LEU A 18 13.31 24.55 -4.56
N LEU A 19 12.79 24.15 -3.40
CA LEU A 19 12.85 22.77 -2.94
C LEU A 19 11.88 21.94 -3.80
N GLY A 20 12.36 21.48 -4.95
CA GLY A 20 11.67 20.45 -5.72
C GLY A 20 11.66 19.16 -4.91
N SER A 21 10.48 18.75 -4.47
CA SER A 21 10.28 17.41 -3.90
C SER A 21 10.58 16.38 -4.99
N LEU A 22 11.68 15.62 -4.85
CA LEU A 22 11.84 14.39 -5.62
C LEU A 22 10.80 13.39 -5.08
N ALA A 23 9.62 13.35 -5.70
CA ALA A 23 8.76 12.20 -5.56
C ALA A 23 9.53 10.99 -6.12
N ALA A 24 9.63 9.91 -5.35
CA ALA A 24 10.22 8.67 -5.83
C ALA A 24 9.42 8.15 -7.04
N GLU A 25 10.12 7.63 -8.04
CA GLU A 25 9.51 6.99 -9.22
C GLU A 25 8.69 5.78 -8.80
N ILE A 26 7.56 5.53 -9.46
CA ILE A 26 6.69 4.38 -9.14
C ILE A 26 7.36 3.08 -9.60
N ASP A 27 7.57 2.14 -8.68
CA ASP A 27 8.05 0.81 -9.01
C ASP A 27 6.88 -0.15 -9.27
N PHE A 28 6.90 -0.83 -10.41
CA PHE A 28 5.81 -1.74 -10.76
C PHE A 28 5.67 -2.90 -9.78
N VAL A 29 6.76 -3.49 -9.31
CA VAL A 29 6.71 -4.70 -8.48
C VAL A 29 6.31 -4.35 -7.05
N GLN A 30 6.80 -3.24 -6.51
CA GLN A 30 6.52 -2.80 -5.15
C GLN A 30 5.18 -2.08 -5.02
N ASP A 31 4.83 -1.20 -5.96
CA ASP A 31 3.69 -0.31 -5.82
C ASP A 31 2.47 -0.78 -6.63
N VAL A 32 2.66 -1.06 -7.92
CA VAL A 32 1.56 -1.29 -8.86
C VAL A 32 1.02 -2.71 -8.80
N LYS A 33 1.92 -3.70 -8.76
CA LYS A 33 1.61 -5.13 -8.75
C LYS A 33 0.66 -5.47 -7.60
N PRO A 34 0.88 -5.04 -6.34
CA PRO A 34 -0.10 -5.28 -5.28
C PRO A 34 -1.48 -4.71 -5.60
N VAL A 35 -1.57 -3.47 -6.10
CA VAL A 35 -2.86 -2.86 -6.45
C VAL A 35 -3.61 -3.71 -7.47
N LEU A 36 -2.95 -4.12 -8.55
CA LEU A 36 -3.56 -4.96 -9.59
C LEU A 36 -3.91 -6.37 -9.10
N GLU A 37 -3.07 -6.97 -8.27
CA GLU A 37 -3.27 -8.32 -7.72
C GLU A 37 -4.46 -8.39 -6.77
N PHE A 38 -4.63 -7.37 -5.91
CA PHE A 38 -5.75 -7.29 -4.98
C PHE A 38 -7.05 -6.89 -5.68
N ASN A 39 -6.98 -6.01 -6.68
CA ASN A 39 -8.19 -5.36 -7.21
C ASN A 39 -8.66 -5.93 -8.56
N CYS A 40 -7.76 -6.31 -9.46
CA CYS A 40 -8.11 -6.50 -10.87
C CYS A 40 -8.10 -7.98 -11.30
N VAL A 41 -7.05 -8.73 -10.98
CA VAL A 41 -6.81 -10.05 -11.59
C VAL A 41 -7.65 -11.18 -10.96
N SER A 42 -8.47 -10.89 -9.95
CA SER A 42 -9.52 -11.81 -9.49
C SER A 42 -10.59 -12.06 -10.57
N CYS A 43 -10.74 -11.13 -11.52
CA CYS A 43 -11.72 -11.18 -12.61
C CYS A 43 -11.14 -10.95 -14.02
N HIS A 44 -9.87 -10.53 -14.14
CA HIS A 44 -9.21 -10.24 -15.41
C HIS A 44 -7.91 -11.02 -15.57
N ARG A 45 -8.01 -12.35 -15.67
CA ARG A 45 -6.87 -13.27 -15.83
C ARG A 45 -7.19 -14.44 -16.76
N ALA A 46 -6.20 -15.26 -17.10
CA ALA A 46 -6.35 -16.35 -18.07
C ALA A 46 -7.57 -17.27 -17.86
N ASP A 47 -7.81 -17.71 -16.62
CA ASP A 47 -8.90 -18.62 -16.23
C ASP A 47 -10.22 -17.90 -15.88
N ASN A 48 -10.20 -16.57 -15.77
CA ASN A 48 -11.37 -15.76 -15.50
C ASN A 48 -11.17 -14.39 -16.17
N ALA A 49 -11.51 -14.28 -17.45
CA ALA A 49 -11.31 -13.09 -18.28
C ALA A 49 -12.64 -12.36 -18.51
N LYS A 50 -13.22 -11.78 -17.45
CA LYS A 50 -14.45 -10.99 -17.57
C LYS A 50 -14.26 -9.84 -18.55
N GLY A 51 -15.28 -9.59 -19.36
CA GLY A 51 -15.20 -8.60 -20.44
C GLY A 51 -14.17 -8.93 -21.53
N LYS A 52 -13.70 -10.20 -21.60
CA LYS A 52 -12.59 -10.64 -22.47
C LYS A 52 -11.27 -9.90 -22.20
N LEU A 53 -11.14 -9.28 -21.03
CA LEU A 53 -9.96 -8.54 -20.60
C LEU A 53 -9.07 -9.42 -19.73
N ARG A 54 -7.76 -9.33 -20.00
CA ARG A 54 -6.71 -9.97 -19.21
C ARG A 54 -5.69 -8.92 -18.77
N LEU A 55 -5.47 -8.85 -17.46
CA LEU A 55 -4.53 -7.97 -16.79
C LEU A 55 -3.47 -8.76 -16.03
N ASP A 56 -3.44 -10.09 -16.11
CA ASP A 56 -2.51 -10.93 -15.36
C ASP A 56 -1.09 -10.96 -15.94
N GLU A 57 -0.93 -10.58 -17.21
CA GLU A 57 0.33 -10.60 -17.93
C GLU A 57 0.43 -9.39 -18.86
N LYS A 58 1.60 -8.73 -18.88
CA LYS A 58 1.89 -7.53 -19.68
C LYS A 58 1.42 -7.64 -21.13
N ALA A 59 1.76 -8.73 -21.82
CA ALA A 59 1.42 -8.91 -23.23
C ALA A 59 -0.08 -8.91 -23.51
N PHE A 60 -0.92 -9.23 -22.52
CA PHE A 60 -2.38 -9.19 -22.65
C PHE A 60 -2.97 -7.85 -22.22
N ALA A 61 -2.42 -7.24 -21.16
CA ALA A 61 -2.87 -5.95 -20.63
C ALA A 61 -2.73 -4.82 -21.66
N PHE A 62 -1.68 -4.86 -22.49
CA PHE A 62 -1.39 -3.86 -23.52
C PHE A 62 -1.95 -4.20 -24.92
N LYS A 63 -2.82 -5.22 -25.06
CA LYS A 63 -3.40 -5.57 -26.37
C LYS A 63 -4.30 -4.49 -26.96
N SER A 64 -4.98 -3.74 -26.11
CA SER A 64 -5.77 -2.58 -26.50
C SER A 64 -5.23 -1.34 -25.81
N LYS A 65 -5.10 -0.25 -26.57
CA LYS A 65 -4.61 1.04 -26.06
C LYS A 65 -5.60 1.71 -25.11
N ASP A 66 -6.89 1.37 -25.22
CA ASP A 66 -7.95 1.95 -24.39
C ASP A 66 -7.91 1.43 -22.94
N ILE A 67 -7.25 0.28 -22.71
CA ILE A 67 -7.12 -0.29 -21.35
C ILE A 67 -6.02 0.43 -20.59
N ILE A 68 -4.83 0.48 -21.19
CA ILE A 68 -3.66 1.17 -20.66
C ILE A 68 -3.07 1.98 -21.80
N SER A 69 -3.19 3.30 -21.69
CA SER A 69 -2.59 4.28 -22.59
C SER A 69 -1.38 4.91 -21.89
N PRO A 70 -0.15 4.45 -22.15
CA PRO A 70 1.05 5.01 -21.53
C PRO A 70 1.14 6.53 -21.70
N GLY A 71 1.30 7.23 -20.58
CA GLY A 71 1.36 8.69 -20.51
C GLY A 71 0.01 9.38 -20.32
N ASP A 72 -1.10 8.66 -20.49
CA ASP A 72 -2.44 9.23 -20.42
C ASP A 72 -3.39 8.40 -19.53
N PRO A 73 -3.44 8.70 -18.22
CA PRO A 73 -4.34 8.02 -17.30
C PRO A 73 -5.81 8.24 -17.62
N ASP A 74 -6.19 9.43 -18.12
CA ASP A 74 -7.60 9.77 -18.31
C ASP A 74 -8.18 9.04 -19.54
N GLU A 75 -7.34 8.70 -20.53
CA GLU A 75 -7.70 7.80 -21.65
C GLU A 75 -7.54 6.31 -21.31
N SER A 76 -7.01 5.97 -20.12
CA SER A 76 -6.82 4.58 -19.68
C SER A 76 -8.01 4.08 -18.88
N SER A 77 -8.84 3.20 -19.47
CA SER A 77 -9.99 2.60 -18.75
C SER A 77 -9.63 1.81 -17.52
N LEU A 78 -8.41 1.26 -17.44
CA LEU A 78 -7.88 0.68 -16.21
C LEU A 78 -7.93 1.67 -15.03
N TYR A 79 -7.70 2.96 -15.27
CA TYR A 79 -7.68 3.99 -14.23
C TYR A 79 -9.04 4.66 -14.07
N TRP A 80 -9.62 5.24 -15.13
CA TRP A 80 -10.79 6.09 -14.95
C TRP A 80 -12.01 5.33 -14.41
N MET A 81 -12.20 4.06 -14.76
CA MET A 81 -13.26 3.21 -14.20
C MET A 81 -13.16 3.05 -12.68
N THR A 82 -11.95 3.18 -12.11
CA THR A 82 -11.73 3.09 -10.66
C THR A 82 -12.12 4.37 -9.93
N THR A 83 -12.32 5.47 -10.67
CA THR A 83 -12.62 6.80 -10.13
C THR A 83 -14.10 7.16 -10.21
N LEU A 84 -14.91 6.32 -10.86
CA LEU A 84 -16.35 6.49 -10.97
C LEU A 84 -17.05 6.50 -9.60
N PRO A 85 -18.25 7.08 -9.52
CA PRO A 85 -19.09 6.98 -8.33
C PRO A 85 -19.32 5.53 -7.89
N PRO A 86 -19.42 5.23 -6.58
CA PRO A 86 -19.62 3.86 -6.08
C PRO A 86 -20.89 3.15 -6.58
N ASP A 87 -21.90 3.92 -6.99
CA ASP A 87 -23.17 3.47 -7.54
C ASP A 87 -23.19 3.36 -9.07
N ASP A 88 -22.07 3.66 -9.73
CA ASP A 88 -21.92 3.49 -11.17
C ASP A 88 -21.75 2.02 -11.55
N ASP A 89 -22.50 1.56 -12.56
CA ASP A 89 -22.46 0.17 -13.03
C ASP A 89 -21.10 -0.23 -13.66
N GLU A 90 -20.32 0.74 -14.12
CA GLU A 90 -19.02 0.53 -14.75
C GLU A 90 -17.85 0.62 -13.74
N ILE A 91 -18.11 0.94 -12.47
CA ILE A 91 -17.04 1.04 -11.47
C ILE A 91 -16.27 -0.26 -11.33
N MET A 92 -14.94 -0.14 -11.31
CA MET A 92 -14.04 -1.27 -11.11
C MET A 92 -13.18 -1.08 -9.85
N PRO A 93 -13.05 -2.12 -9.00
CA PRO A 93 -13.79 -3.38 -9.00
C PRO A 93 -15.28 -3.18 -8.67
N PRO A 94 -16.18 -4.06 -9.16
CA PRO A 94 -17.61 -3.95 -8.88
C PRO A 94 -17.91 -4.09 -7.38
N ILE A 95 -18.83 -3.27 -6.88
CA ILE A 95 -19.29 -3.31 -5.49
C ILE A 95 -20.57 -4.15 -5.44
N LYS A 96 -20.45 -5.43 -5.05
CA LYS A 96 -21.59 -6.36 -5.00
C LYS A 96 -22.17 -6.50 -3.60
N ASN A 97 -21.36 -6.24 -2.58
CA ASN A 97 -21.74 -6.29 -1.19
C ASN A 97 -21.10 -5.10 -0.47
N GLU A 98 -21.90 -4.10 -0.09
CA GLU A 98 -21.40 -2.85 0.52
C GLU A 98 -20.73 -3.02 1.91
N ASP A 99 -20.94 -4.17 2.57
CA ASP A 99 -20.29 -4.52 3.83
C ASP A 99 -18.87 -5.06 3.63
N LYS A 100 -18.60 -5.65 2.45
CA LYS A 100 -17.34 -6.35 2.14
C LYS A 100 -16.52 -5.61 1.09
N ASP A 101 -17.18 -5.08 0.07
CA ASP A 101 -16.61 -4.43 -1.09
C ASP A 101 -16.60 -2.92 -0.89
N TYR A 102 -15.61 -2.27 -1.49
CA TYR A 102 -15.45 -0.82 -1.48
C TYR A 102 -14.66 -0.39 -2.73
N PRO A 103 -14.78 0.88 -3.17
CA PRO A 103 -13.97 1.41 -4.28
C PRO A 103 -12.47 1.26 -4.02
N LEU A 104 -11.62 1.48 -5.03
CA LEU A 104 -10.21 1.71 -4.75
C LEU A 104 -10.05 2.90 -3.81
N ARG A 105 -9.09 2.80 -2.89
CA ARG A 105 -8.71 3.92 -2.02
C ARG A 105 -7.90 4.92 -2.83
N LYS A 106 -7.92 6.19 -2.40
CA LYS A 106 -7.19 7.27 -3.08
C LYS A 106 -5.69 6.97 -3.29
N PRO A 107 -4.95 6.41 -2.33
CA PRO A 107 -3.56 6.02 -2.58
C PRO A 107 -3.40 4.97 -3.69
N GLU A 108 -4.29 3.98 -3.76
CA GLU A 108 -4.27 2.96 -4.82
C GLU A 108 -4.56 3.58 -6.19
N GLN A 109 -5.54 4.48 -6.27
CA GLN A 109 -5.84 5.25 -7.49
C GLN A 109 -4.63 6.11 -7.92
N SER A 110 -3.97 6.78 -6.97
CA SER A 110 -2.79 7.59 -7.24
C SER A 110 -1.62 6.77 -7.77
N ILE A 111 -1.37 5.58 -7.22
CA ILE A 111 -0.33 4.67 -7.73
C ILE A 111 -0.60 4.31 -9.19
N LEU A 112 -1.84 3.92 -9.52
CA LEU A 112 -2.20 3.60 -10.91
C LEU A 112 -2.07 4.81 -11.83
N LYS A 113 -2.52 5.98 -11.38
CA LYS A 113 -2.45 7.22 -12.15
C LYS A 113 -1.02 7.60 -12.49
N GLU A 114 -0.15 7.67 -11.49
CA GLU A 114 1.23 8.10 -11.68
C GLU A 114 2.01 7.04 -12.47
N TRP A 115 1.80 5.75 -12.20
CA TRP A 115 2.39 4.68 -13.02
C TRP A 115 2.06 4.81 -14.51
N ILE A 116 0.78 5.03 -14.84
CA ILE A 116 0.36 5.19 -16.24
C ILE A 116 1.00 6.44 -16.83
N LYS A 117 0.98 7.56 -16.10
CA LYS A 117 1.57 8.84 -16.51
C LYS A 117 3.08 8.74 -16.74
N GLU A 118 3.79 7.90 -15.97
CA GLU A 118 5.22 7.59 -16.14
C GLU A 118 5.50 6.61 -17.30
N GLY A 119 4.48 6.24 -18.06
CA GLY A 119 4.58 5.38 -19.25
C GLY A 119 4.24 3.91 -18.99
N ALA A 120 3.56 3.60 -17.88
CA ALA A 120 3.05 2.28 -17.53
C ALA A 120 4.13 1.18 -17.61
N LYS A 121 5.33 1.46 -17.10
CA LYS A 121 6.47 0.52 -17.14
C LYS A 121 6.10 -0.77 -16.41
N TRP A 122 6.20 -1.90 -17.10
CA TRP A 122 5.95 -3.23 -16.55
C TRP A 122 7.14 -4.12 -16.93
N PRO A 123 7.90 -4.68 -15.98
CA PRO A 123 9.01 -5.58 -16.27
C PRO A 123 8.58 -6.88 -16.99
N ASP A 124 9.36 -7.33 -17.96
CA ASP A 124 9.06 -8.58 -18.66
C ASP A 124 9.16 -9.78 -17.71
N GLY A 125 8.32 -10.79 -17.95
CA GLY A 125 8.27 -12.01 -17.12
C GLY A 125 7.51 -11.86 -15.78
N VAL A 126 7.16 -10.65 -15.35
CA VAL A 126 6.33 -10.45 -14.15
C VAL A 126 4.89 -10.80 -14.47
N LYS A 127 4.41 -11.89 -13.86
CA LYS A 127 3.01 -12.32 -13.89
C LYS A 127 2.31 -11.95 -12.59
N LEU A 128 1.06 -11.51 -12.69
CA LEU A 128 0.22 -11.20 -11.54
C LEU A 128 -0.58 -12.43 -11.11
N THR A 129 -0.76 -12.56 -9.80
CA THR A 129 -1.57 -13.60 -9.18
C THR A 129 -2.65 -12.98 -8.30
N PRO A 130 -3.90 -13.49 -8.34
CA PRO A 130 -4.99 -12.89 -7.58
C PRO A 130 -4.72 -12.98 -6.08
N ARG A 131 -4.87 -11.84 -5.40
CA ARG A 131 -4.86 -11.74 -3.94
C ARG A 131 -6.21 -11.25 -3.45
N LYS A 132 -6.57 -11.61 -2.22
CA LYS A 132 -7.85 -11.24 -1.62
C LYS A 132 -7.76 -9.83 -1.03
N ARG A 133 -8.65 -8.91 -1.43
CA ARG A 133 -8.76 -7.59 -0.80
C ARG A 133 -9.04 -7.74 0.70
N LEU A 134 -8.45 -6.86 1.49
CA LEU A 134 -8.80 -6.74 2.91
C LEU A 134 -10.27 -6.34 3.05
N PRO A 135 -10.97 -6.77 4.10
CA PRO A 135 -12.34 -6.35 4.33
C PRO A 135 -12.41 -4.84 4.64
N LYS A 136 -13.56 -4.23 4.34
CA LYS A 136 -13.85 -2.82 4.65
C LYS A 136 -13.67 -2.50 6.14
N LYS A 137 -14.03 -3.45 7.00
CA LYS A 137 -13.82 -3.39 8.45
C LYS A 137 -12.95 -4.56 8.87
N ILE A 138 -11.86 -4.27 9.57
CA ILE A 138 -10.97 -5.28 10.13
C ILE A 138 -11.58 -5.80 11.43
N SER A 139 -11.70 -7.12 11.55
CA SER A 139 -12.10 -7.84 12.76
C SER A 139 -10.86 -8.41 13.42
N PHE A 140 -10.68 -8.15 14.72
CA PHE A 140 -9.55 -8.73 15.44
C PHE A 140 -9.56 -10.26 15.35
N VAL A 141 -10.70 -10.90 15.63
CA VAL A 141 -10.80 -12.37 15.67
C VAL A 141 -10.62 -13.00 14.28
N ASN A 142 -11.18 -12.40 13.24
CA ASN A 142 -11.16 -13.02 11.91
C ASN A 142 -9.94 -12.64 11.07
N ASP A 143 -9.38 -11.44 11.26
CA ASP A 143 -8.35 -10.89 10.37
C ASP A 143 -7.00 -10.72 11.07
N ILE A 144 -6.96 -10.45 12.38
CA ILE A 144 -5.71 -10.20 13.12
C ILE A 144 -5.23 -11.43 13.87
N GLN A 145 -6.12 -12.10 14.60
CA GLN A 145 -5.78 -13.25 15.43
C GLN A 145 -5.10 -14.38 14.63
N PRO A 146 -5.53 -14.76 13.41
CA PRO A 146 -4.82 -15.77 12.62
C PRO A 146 -3.38 -15.36 12.29
N ILE A 147 -3.11 -14.07 12.08
CA ILE A 147 -1.75 -13.56 11.84
C ILE A 147 -0.90 -13.74 13.09
N LEU A 148 -1.43 -13.41 14.26
CA LEU A 148 -0.74 -13.61 15.54
C LEU A 148 -0.50 -15.09 15.82
N GLU A 149 -1.48 -15.96 15.54
CA GLU A 149 -1.38 -17.41 15.68
C GLU A 149 -0.23 -18.01 14.87
N ILE A 150 -0.08 -17.59 13.62
CA ILE A 150 0.96 -18.09 12.72
C ILE A 150 2.34 -17.55 13.12
N ASN A 151 2.45 -16.25 13.40
CA ASN A 151 3.76 -15.59 13.48
C ASN A 151 4.26 -15.37 14.91
N CYS A 152 3.37 -15.23 15.89
CA CYS A 152 3.70 -14.73 17.22
C CYS A 152 3.50 -15.78 18.32
N LEU A 153 2.49 -16.65 18.21
CA LEU A 153 2.10 -17.53 19.30
C LEU A 153 3.04 -18.72 19.53
N LYS A 154 4.09 -18.89 18.71
CA LYS A 154 5.20 -19.79 19.05
C LYS A 154 5.90 -19.35 20.35
N CYS A 155 5.94 -18.04 20.63
CA CYS A 155 6.67 -17.43 21.75
C CYS A 155 5.86 -16.46 22.64
N HIS A 156 4.67 -16.01 22.21
CA HIS A 156 3.84 -15.04 22.96
C HIS A 156 2.47 -15.62 23.34
N ARG A 157 2.46 -16.77 24.02
CA ARG A 157 1.27 -17.52 24.47
C ARG A 157 1.36 -17.91 25.95
N LYS A 158 0.33 -18.57 26.48
CA LYS A 158 0.24 -18.87 27.92
C LYS A 158 1.40 -19.67 28.47
N GLU A 159 1.85 -20.66 27.71
CA GLU A 159 2.90 -21.60 28.12
C GLU A 159 4.30 -21.04 27.87
N LYS A 160 4.43 -20.03 27.00
CA LYS A 160 5.69 -19.40 26.62
C LYS A 160 5.40 -17.94 26.29
N ALA A 161 5.78 -17.03 27.19
CA ALA A 161 5.51 -15.60 27.13
C ALA A 161 6.82 -14.82 27.13
N ASP A 162 7.60 -14.99 26.07
CA ASP A 162 8.88 -14.32 25.89
C ASP A 162 8.66 -12.79 25.94
N GLY A 163 9.58 -12.06 26.57
CA GLY A 163 9.41 -10.62 26.84
C GLY A 163 8.26 -10.26 27.80
N LYS A 164 7.70 -11.25 28.53
CA LYS A 164 6.47 -11.09 29.34
C LYS A 164 5.32 -10.53 28.51
N LEU A 165 5.23 -10.96 27.25
CA LEU A 165 4.20 -10.55 26.30
C LEU A 165 3.33 -11.75 25.92
N ARG A 166 2.02 -11.49 25.82
CA ARG A 166 0.99 -12.46 25.47
C ARG A 166 0.12 -11.86 24.37
N LEU A 167 -0.04 -12.59 23.27
CA LEU A 167 -0.77 -12.15 22.07
C LEU A 167 -1.89 -13.13 21.68
N ASP A 168 -2.17 -14.12 22.52
CA ASP A 168 -3.09 -15.23 22.24
C ASP A 168 -4.57 -14.92 22.50
N THR A 169 -4.87 -13.79 23.14
CA THR A 169 -6.24 -13.27 23.23
C THR A 169 -6.25 -11.76 23.05
N PHE A 170 -7.41 -11.19 22.72
CA PHE A 170 -7.60 -9.74 22.66
C PHE A 170 -7.21 -9.06 23.97
N GLU A 171 -7.70 -9.55 25.11
CA GLU A 171 -7.38 -8.99 26.42
C GLU A 171 -5.87 -8.95 26.69
N HIS A 172 -5.16 -10.03 26.37
CA HIS A 172 -3.71 -10.07 26.58
C HIS A 172 -2.94 -9.17 25.62
N ALA A 173 -3.35 -9.10 24.34
CA ALA A 173 -2.69 -8.28 23.33
C ALA A 173 -2.77 -6.78 23.64
N PHE A 174 -3.82 -6.36 24.35
CA PHE A 174 -4.04 -4.98 24.80
C PHE A 174 -3.77 -4.78 26.30
N ALA A 175 -3.10 -5.72 26.97
CA ALA A 175 -2.87 -5.64 28.41
C ALA A 175 -1.81 -4.58 28.81
N LYS A 176 -1.01 -4.12 27.85
CA LYS A 176 -0.02 -3.05 28.03
C LYS A 176 -0.23 -2.00 26.95
N ASP A 177 -0.18 -0.74 27.36
CA ASP A 177 -0.55 0.40 26.52
C ASP A 177 0.47 0.69 25.40
N ASP A 178 1.72 0.26 25.55
CA ASP A 178 2.83 0.45 24.60
C ASP A 178 2.87 -0.60 23.48
N VAL A 179 2.39 -1.82 23.75
CA VAL A 179 2.43 -2.93 22.79
C VAL A 179 1.57 -2.65 21.56
N ILE A 180 0.31 -2.27 21.77
CA ILE A 180 -0.63 -1.88 20.72
C ILE A 180 -1.30 -0.57 21.14
N VAL A 181 -0.87 0.53 20.53
CA VAL A 181 -1.45 1.86 20.73
C VAL A 181 -2.59 2.06 19.71
N PRO A 182 -3.86 2.10 20.15
CA PRO A 182 -4.98 2.24 19.23
C PRO A 182 -4.92 3.57 18.46
N GLY A 183 -4.98 3.49 17.13
CA GLY A 183 -4.97 4.67 16.25
C GLY A 183 -3.60 5.24 15.95
N ASP A 184 -2.54 4.77 16.62
CA ASP A 184 -1.16 5.19 16.35
C ASP A 184 -0.24 3.95 16.23
N PRO A 185 -0.16 3.34 15.03
CA PRO A 185 0.70 2.18 14.84
C PRO A 185 2.17 2.52 15.06
N VAL A 186 2.62 3.75 14.76
CA VAL A 186 4.04 4.12 14.91
C VAL A 186 4.45 4.19 16.39
N ALA A 187 3.50 4.52 17.27
CA ALA A 187 3.71 4.45 18.72
C ALA A 187 3.59 3.04 19.31
N SER A 188 3.21 2.03 18.52
CA SER A 188 3.04 0.65 18.99
C SER A 188 4.35 -0.15 18.89
N ASP A 189 4.84 -0.69 20.00
CA ASP A 189 6.04 -1.56 20.00
C ASP A 189 5.88 -2.75 19.08
N LEU A 190 4.67 -3.34 19.02
CA LEU A 190 4.39 -4.47 18.13
C LEU A 190 4.64 -4.11 16.67
N TRP A 191 4.20 -2.92 16.24
CA TRP A 191 4.40 -2.44 14.88
C TRP A 191 5.88 -2.15 14.62
N TYR A 192 6.55 -1.47 15.55
CA TYR A 192 7.97 -1.15 15.45
C TYR A 192 8.81 -2.42 15.24
N LEU A 193 8.72 -3.38 16.16
CA LEU A 193 9.51 -4.63 16.12
C LEU A 193 9.21 -5.47 14.87
N CYS A 194 7.97 -5.46 14.38
CA CYS A 194 7.58 -6.22 13.18
C CYS A 194 8.00 -5.55 11.86
N THR A 195 8.41 -4.28 11.90
CA THR A 195 8.77 -3.49 10.71
C THR A 195 10.25 -3.13 10.64
N LEU A 196 11.05 -3.57 11.63
CA LEU A 196 12.50 -3.49 11.61
C LEU A 196 13.09 -4.22 10.38
N PRO A 197 14.29 -3.84 9.90
CA PRO A 197 15.01 -4.55 8.85
C PRO A 197 15.12 -6.05 9.12
N MET A 198 15.16 -6.89 8.08
CA MET A 198 15.16 -8.35 8.25
C MET A 198 16.35 -8.86 9.05
N ASP A 199 17.49 -8.19 8.94
CA ASP A 199 18.75 -8.49 9.61
C ASP A 199 18.88 -7.84 11.00
N ASP A 200 17.85 -7.14 11.47
CA ASP A 200 17.85 -6.51 12.78
C ASP A 200 17.61 -7.55 13.89
N GLU A 201 18.46 -7.55 14.92
CA GLU A 201 18.42 -8.54 16.00
C GLU A 201 17.17 -8.43 16.89
N ASP A 202 16.57 -7.24 16.94
CA ASP A 202 15.34 -6.98 17.70
C ASP A 202 14.08 -7.24 16.87
N ARG A 203 14.23 -7.55 15.57
CA ARG A 203 13.08 -7.83 14.71
C ARG A 203 12.29 -9.02 15.23
N MET A 204 10.97 -8.85 15.24
CA MET A 204 10.02 -9.90 15.57
C MET A 204 9.13 -10.23 14.35
N PRO A 205 8.79 -11.52 14.12
CA PRO A 205 9.43 -12.68 14.72
C PRO A 205 10.91 -12.80 14.24
N PRO A 206 11.79 -13.45 15.01
CA PRO A 206 13.18 -13.69 14.59
C PRO A 206 13.24 -14.59 13.35
N GLU A 207 14.28 -14.46 12.50
CA GLU A 207 14.40 -15.19 11.22
C GLU A 207 14.23 -16.71 11.34
N GLU A 208 14.61 -17.33 12.47
CA GLU A 208 14.43 -18.77 12.71
C GLU A 208 12.96 -19.24 12.87
N ASN A 209 11.99 -18.33 12.75
CA ASN A 209 10.56 -18.64 12.81
C ASN A 209 9.87 -18.84 11.45
N ASP A 210 10.60 -18.86 10.33
CA ASP A 210 10.03 -19.30 9.06
C ASP A 210 9.51 -20.74 9.18
N LEU A 211 8.18 -20.86 9.30
CA LEU A 211 7.50 -22.14 9.24
C LEU A 211 7.60 -22.66 7.80
N LEU A 212 8.07 -23.91 7.69
CA LEU A 212 7.99 -24.79 6.52
C LEU A 212 6.62 -24.75 5.82
#